data_AF-A0A455U4F1-F1
#
_entry.id   AF-A0A455U4F1-F1
#
_cell.length_a   1.000
_cell.length_b   1.000
_cell.length_c   1.000
_cell.angle_alpha   90.00
_cell.angle_beta   90.00
_cell.angle_gamma   90.00
#
_symmetry.space_group_name_H-M   'P 1'
#
loop_
_entity.id
_entity.type
_entity.pdbx_description
1 polymer ?
#
loop_
_entity_poly.entity_id
_entity_poly.type
_entity_poly.pdbx_seq_one_letter_code
_entity_poly.pdbx_strand_id
1 'polypeptide(L)'
;MSSHHVRQRYWARALIGFSAMREAQTSGAHRALAALESQGYIQQLVTQNVDRLHQRAGSRRVIDLHGRADMVKCMVCDYQMMRHAMHAEMARMNPSFAGLEAGHAPDGDADLETDFSTFRIFDCPRCRGILKPDVVFYGDVVPAERRLAAQVALAESEAVLAVGTSLMVFSGYRFCRTAHERGLPLASLSLGVTRADALLSYQWRAPLTPVLEEAVRCLQFS
;
A
#
# COMPACT_ATOMS: atom_id res chain seq x y z
N MET A 1 14.64 3.59 11.53
CA MET A 1 15.74 3.12 10.64
C MET A 1 17.12 3.69 10.99
N SER A 2 17.26 4.60 11.96
CA SER A 2 18.55 5.21 12.32
C SER A 2 19.52 4.24 13.02
N SER A 3 19.05 3.38 13.91
CA SER A 3 19.88 2.38 14.61
C SER A 3 20.19 1.16 13.72
N HIS A 4 21.46 0.72 13.71
CA HIS A 4 21.90 -0.47 13.00
C HIS A 4 21.16 -1.72 13.45
N HIS A 5 21.08 -1.95 14.77
CA HIS A 5 20.39 -3.10 15.34
C HIS A 5 18.90 -3.15 14.94
N VAL A 6 18.23 -1.99 14.91
CA VAL A 6 16.83 -1.90 14.45
C VAL A 6 16.72 -2.28 12.97
N ARG A 7 17.68 -1.88 12.13
CA ARG A 7 17.70 -2.28 10.71
C ARG A 7 17.99 -3.77 10.54
N GLN A 8 18.87 -4.36 11.35
CA GLN A 8 19.17 -5.79 11.30
C GLN A 8 17.90 -6.60 11.59
N ARG A 9 17.24 -6.28 12.71
CA ARG A 9 15.96 -6.91 13.08
C ARG A 9 14.90 -6.76 11.99
N TYR A 10 14.74 -5.55 11.46
CA TYR A 10 13.75 -5.28 10.41
C TYR A 10 14.03 -6.12 9.15
N TRP A 11 15.24 -6.04 8.60
CA TRP A 11 15.57 -6.71 7.34
C TRP A 11 15.64 -8.23 7.47
N ALA A 12 16.02 -8.76 8.64
CA ALA A 12 15.97 -10.20 8.90
C ALA A 12 14.53 -10.73 8.91
N ARG A 13 13.61 -10.05 9.63
CA ARG A 13 12.18 -10.41 9.64
C ARG A 13 11.55 -10.26 8.27
N ALA A 14 11.89 -9.19 7.56
CA ALA A 14 11.43 -8.95 6.19
C ALA A 14 11.91 -10.00 5.19
N LEU A 15 13.15 -10.50 5.32
CA LEU A 15 13.71 -11.51 4.42
C LEU A 15 12.85 -12.78 4.41
N ILE A 16 12.37 -13.17 5.59
CA ILE A 16 11.52 -14.34 5.79
C ILE A 16 10.05 -14.02 5.45
N GLY A 17 9.57 -12.85 5.88
CA GLY A 17 8.13 -12.56 5.85
C GLY A 17 7.56 -11.94 4.60
N PHE A 18 8.42 -11.44 3.72
CA PHE A 18 7.95 -10.77 2.51
C PHE A 18 7.38 -11.74 1.45
N SER A 19 7.58 -13.05 1.60
CA SER A 19 6.98 -14.08 0.72
C SER A 19 5.47 -13.97 0.68
N ALA A 20 4.80 -13.80 1.83
CA ALA A 20 3.35 -13.68 1.91
C ALA A 20 2.80 -12.49 1.10
N MET A 21 3.46 -11.32 1.18
CA MET A 21 3.07 -10.15 0.39
C MET A 21 3.29 -10.38 -1.12
N ARG A 22 4.40 -11.02 -1.49
CA ARG A 22 4.71 -11.36 -2.89
C ARG A 22 3.69 -12.35 -3.47
N GLU A 23 3.23 -13.30 -2.66
CA GLU A 23 2.35 -14.40 -3.06
C GLU A 23 0.86 -14.04 -3.00
N ALA A 24 0.51 -12.94 -2.33
CA ALA A 24 -0.85 -12.41 -2.27
C ALA A 24 -1.48 -12.33 -3.66
N GLN A 25 -2.75 -12.71 -3.78
CA GLN A 25 -3.48 -12.73 -5.05
C GLN A 25 -4.52 -11.61 -5.12
N THR A 26 -4.81 -11.16 -6.32
CA THR A 26 -5.86 -10.16 -6.55
C THR A 26 -7.24 -10.76 -6.25
N SER A 27 -8.04 -10.05 -5.45
CA SER A 27 -9.45 -10.41 -5.22
C SER A 27 -10.38 -9.92 -6.35
N GLY A 28 -11.63 -10.38 -6.35
CA GLY A 28 -12.66 -9.89 -7.29
C GLY A 28 -12.90 -8.39 -7.19
N ALA A 29 -12.84 -7.81 -5.97
CA ALA A 29 -12.90 -6.37 -5.77
C ALA A 29 -11.82 -5.59 -6.55
N HIS A 30 -10.57 -6.10 -6.59
CA HIS A 30 -9.50 -5.43 -7.35
C HIS A 30 -9.79 -5.44 -8.85
N ARG A 31 -10.26 -6.59 -9.38
CA ARG A 31 -10.62 -6.74 -10.79
C ARG A 31 -11.83 -5.88 -11.16
N ALA A 32 -12.82 -5.80 -10.29
CA ALA A 32 -14.01 -4.98 -10.50
C ALA A 32 -13.66 -3.48 -10.55
N LEU A 33 -12.79 -3.01 -9.63
CA LEU A 33 -12.31 -1.62 -9.68
C LEU A 33 -11.51 -1.34 -10.96
N ALA A 34 -10.67 -2.27 -11.41
CA ALA A 34 -9.97 -2.13 -12.68
C ALA A 34 -10.93 -2.09 -13.88
N ALA A 35 -12.00 -2.89 -13.86
CA ALA A 35 -13.05 -2.86 -14.88
C ALA A 35 -13.79 -1.51 -14.90
N LEU A 36 -14.23 -1.02 -13.74
CA LEU A 36 -14.88 0.30 -13.62
C LEU A 36 -13.97 1.45 -14.08
N GLU A 37 -12.66 1.38 -13.79
CA GLU A 37 -11.67 2.32 -14.32
C GLU A 37 -11.59 2.27 -15.86
N SER A 38 -11.54 1.06 -16.43
CA SER A 38 -11.47 0.87 -17.88
C SER A 38 -12.73 1.33 -18.62
N GLN A 39 -13.87 1.31 -17.94
CA GLN A 39 -15.17 1.80 -18.43
C GLN A 39 -15.34 3.31 -18.25
N GLY A 40 -14.41 4.00 -17.58
CA GLY A 40 -14.45 5.45 -17.38
C GLY A 40 -15.16 5.91 -16.11
N TYR A 41 -15.74 5.01 -15.31
CA TYR A 41 -16.41 5.37 -14.05
C TYR A 41 -15.44 5.75 -12.93
N ILE A 42 -14.18 5.31 -13.01
CA ILE A 42 -13.13 5.67 -12.04
C ILE A 42 -12.04 6.46 -12.76
N GLN A 43 -11.95 7.76 -12.48
CA GLN A 43 -10.90 8.63 -13.04
C GLN A 43 -9.55 8.39 -12.36
N GLN A 44 -9.51 8.21 -11.04
CA GLN A 44 -8.28 7.99 -10.31
C GLN A 44 -8.51 7.06 -9.11
N LEU A 45 -7.63 6.07 -8.95
CA LEU A 45 -7.56 5.26 -7.74
C LEU A 45 -6.41 5.76 -6.87
N VAL A 46 -6.69 6.02 -5.59
CA VAL A 46 -5.69 6.34 -4.57
C VAL A 46 -5.71 5.22 -3.54
N THR A 47 -4.59 4.52 -3.35
CA THR A 47 -4.52 3.40 -2.41
C THR A 47 -3.59 3.71 -1.24
N GLN A 48 -4.00 3.30 -0.04
CA GLN A 48 -3.17 3.28 1.16
C GLN A 48 -2.32 1.99 1.22
N ASN A 49 -2.67 0.98 0.42
CA ASN A 49 -1.96 -0.28 0.41
C ASN A 49 -0.62 -0.14 -0.31
N VAL A 50 0.32 -1.03 0.03
CA VAL A 50 1.68 -1.06 -0.51
C VAL A 50 1.97 -2.33 -1.32
N ASP A 51 0.95 -3.16 -1.52
CA ASP A 51 0.99 -4.55 -2.01
C ASP A 51 0.96 -4.71 -3.54
N ARG A 52 0.65 -3.63 -4.27
CA ARG A 52 0.54 -3.57 -5.74
C ARG A 52 -0.58 -4.42 -6.34
N LEU A 53 -1.56 -4.85 -5.55
CA LEU A 53 -2.65 -5.71 -6.03
C LEU A 53 -3.59 -4.99 -7.01
N HIS A 54 -3.80 -3.67 -6.88
CA HIS A 54 -4.58 -2.91 -7.85
C HIS A 54 -3.95 -2.95 -9.26
N GLN A 55 -2.64 -2.71 -9.34
CA GLN A 55 -1.91 -2.70 -10.60
C GLN A 55 -1.84 -4.10 -11.20
N ARG A 56 -1.64 -5.14 -10.36
CA ARG A 56 -1.69 -6.55 -10.79
C ARG A 56 -3.07 -6.94 -11.31
N ALA A 57 -4.15 -6.33 -10.81
CA ALA A 57 -5.51 -6.57 -11.28
C ALA A 57 -5.87 -5.80 -12.57
N GLY A 58 -4.98 -4.92 -13.04
CA GLY A 58 -5.14 -4.17 -14.29
C GLY A 58 -5.42 -2.68 -14.13
N SER A 59 -5.54 -2.15 -12.91
CA SER A 59 -5.70 -0.71 -12.71
C SER A 59 -4.47 0.06 -13.18
N ARG A 60 -4.68 1.17 -13.91
CA ARG A 60 -3.59 1.93 -14.56
C ARG A 60 -3.34 3.26 -13.87
N ARG A 61 -4.40 3.98 -13.52
CA ARG A 61 -4.36 5.27 -12.81
C ARG A 61 -4.40 5.03 -11.31
N VAL A 62 -3.27 4.59 -10.75
CA VAL A 62 -3.11 4.30 -9.31
C VAL A 62 -2.06 5.21 -8.68
N ILE A 63 -2.45 5.95 -7.63
CA ILE A 63 -1.53 6.67 -6.75
C ILE A 63 -1.28 5.80 -5.52
N ASP A 64 -0.05 5.30 -5.39
CA ASP A 64 0.45 4.56 -4.24
C ASP A 64 0.75 5.53 -3.09
N LEU A 65 -0.28 5.97 -2.35
CA LEU A 65 -0.18 7.05 -1.37
C LEU A 65 0.89 6.76 -0.31
N HIS A 66 0.90 5.53 0.21
CA HIS A 66 1.89 5.09 1.21
C HIS A 66 3.12 4.43 0.58
N GLY A 67 3.23 4.48 -0.74
CA GLY A 67 4.35 3.92 -1.50
C GLY A 67 4.19 2.44 -1.83
N ARG A 68 5.30 1.77 -2.12
CA ARG A 68 5.31 0.39 -2.61
C ARG A 68 6.31 -0.45 -1.84
N ALA A 69 5.86 -1.59 -1.35
CA ALA A 69 6.68 -2.50 -0.56
C ALA A 69 7.56 -3.41 -1.43
N ASP A 70 7.30 -3.49 -2.74
CA ASP A 70 8.13 -4.19 -3.73
C ASP A 70 9.40 -3.43 -4.14
N MET A 71 9.55 -2.19 -3.65
CA MET A 71 10.67 -1.31 -3.94
C MET A 71 11.44 -0.91 -2.68
N VAL A 72 12.74 -0.68 -2.85
CA VAL A 72 13.60 -0.06 -1.83
C VAL A 72 14.28 1.17 -2.42
N LYS A 73 14.52 2.17 -1.57
CA LYS A 73 15.21 3.41 -1.91
C LYS A 73 16.33 3.71 -0.94
N CYS A 74 17.41 4.30 -1.44
CA CYS A 74 18.44 4.85 -0.60
C CYS A 74 17.93 6.11 0.12
N MET A 75 18.32 6.27 1.37
CA MET A 75 17.98 7.46 2.17
C MET A 75 18.96 8.64 1.94
N VAL A 76 20.02 8.43 1.15
CA VAL A 76 21.09 9.42 0.91
C VAL A 76 21.17 9.85 -0.55
N CYS A 77 21.00 8.91 -1.48
CA CYS A 77 20.96 9.20 -2.91
C CYS A 77 19.63 8.77 -3.53
N ASP A 78 19.47 9.01 -4.83
CA ASP A 78 18.28 8.69 -5.61
C ASP A 78 18.16 7.20 -5.99
N TYR A 79 19.10 6.35 -5.55
CA TYR A 79 19.13 4.94 -5.93
C TYR A 79 17.87 4.20 -5.47
N GLN A 80 17.29 3.43 -6.39
CA GLN A 80 16.16 2.55 -6.14
C GLN A 80 16.41 1.18 -6.78
N MET A 81 15.83 0.14 -6.19
CA MET A 81 15.82 -1.20 -6.80
C MET A 81 14.61 -2.00 -6.33
N MET A 82 14.32 -3.09 -7.03
CA MET A 82 13.30 -4.04 -6.58
C MET A 82 13.74 -4.71 -5.28
N ARG A 83 12.83 -4.79 -4.31
CA ARG A 83 13.08 -5.41 -3.00
C ARG A 83 13.45 -6.88 -3.11
N HIS A 84 12.85 -7.63 -4.05
CA HIS A 84 13.18 -9.05 -4.22
C HIS A 84 14.65 -9.26 -4.63
N ALA A 85 15.24 -8.35 -5.41
CA ALA A 85 16.65 -8.41 -5.78
C ALA A 85 17.55 -8.12 -4.57
N MET A 86 17.18 -7.15 -3.73
CA MET A 86 17.88 -6.87 -2.47
C MET A 86 17.78 -8.07 -1.50
N HIS A 87 16.61 -8.67 -1.37
CA HIS A 87 16.40 -9.86 -0.54
C HIS A 87 17.21 -11.07 -1.03
N ALA A 88 17.32 -11.28 -2.36
CA ALA A 88 18.16 -12.35 -2.90
C ALA A 88 19.63 -12.19 -2.49
N GLU A 89 20.16 -10.97 -2.53
CA GLU A 89 21.52 -10.68 -2.09
C GLU A 89 21.66 -10.83 -0.56
N MET A 90 20.69 -10.35 0.21
CA MET A 90 20.66 -10.56 1.67
C MET A 90 20.60 -12.05 2.04
N ALA A 91 19.84 -12.88 1.32
CA ALA A 91 19.81 -14.32 1.55
C ALA A 91 21.19 -14.96 1.31
N ARG A 92 21.88 -14.55 0.24
CA ARG A 92 23.24 -15.00 -0.06
C ARG A 92 24.25 -14.59 1.02
N MET A 93 24.12 -13.39 1.57
CA MET A 93 24.97 -12.87 2.65
C MET A 93 24.68 -13.53 4.01
N ASN A 94 23.48 -14.09 4.20
CA ASN A 94 22.96 -14.60 5.47
C ASN A 94 22.35 -16.02 5.32
N PRO A 95 23.15 -17.02 4.93
CA PRO A 95 22.62 -18.38 4.68
C PRO A 95 21.96 -19.01 5.91
N SER A 96 22.39 -18.66 7.13
CA SER A 96 21.80 -19.13 8.39
C SER A 96 20.38 -18.59 8.65
N PHE A 97 20.00 -17.48 8.02
CA PHE A 97 18.67 -16.87 8.18
C PHE A 97 17.71 -17.27 7.06
N ALA A 98 18.24 -17.59 5.86
CA ALA A 98 17.43 -17.89 4.69
C ALA A 98 16.61 -19.19 4.82
N GLY A 99 16.98 -20.10 5.73
CA GLY A 99 16.28 -21.36 5.98
C GLY A 99 15.29 -21.35 7.15
N LEU A 100 15.02 -20.17 7.76
CA LEU A 100 14.10 -20.06 8.88
C LEU A 100 12.66 -19.87 8.38
N GLU A 101 11.72 -20.66 8.91
CA GLU A 101 10.28 -20.47 8.69
C GLU A 101 9.65 -19.73 9.88
N ALA A 102 8.84 -18.71 9.61
CA ALA A 102 8.09 -17.94 10.61
C ALA A 102 6.76 -17.45 10.02
N GLY A 103 5.77 -17.15 10.87
CA GLY A 103 4.51 -16.51 10.47
C GLY A 103 4.68 -15.03 10.10
N HIS A 104 3.68 -14.39 9.47
CA HIS A 104 3.81 -13.05 8.86
C HIS A 104 2.69 -12.08 9.23
N ALA A 105 3.02 -10.80 9.35
CA ALA A 105 2.10 -9.67 9.53
C ALA A 105 1.59 -9.13 8.16
N PRO A 106 0.51 -8.32 8.14
CA PRO A 106 -0.09 -7.80 6.89
C PRO A 106 0.83 -6.93 6.01
N ASP A 107 1.86 -6.31 6.59
CA ASP A 107 2.90 -5.55 5.87
C ASP A 107 4.10 -6.41 5.43
N GLY A 108 4.02 -7.73 5.67
CA GLY A 108 5.03 -8.71 5.30
C GLY A 108 6.17 -8.86 6.31
N ASP A 109 6.05 -8.34 7.53
CA ASP A 109 7.04 -8.57 8.57
C ASP A 109 6.83 -9.95 9.23
N ALA A 110 7.85 -10.80 9.28
CA ALA A 110 7.78 -12.06 10.02
C ALA A 110 7.72 -11.85 11.53
N ASP A 111 7.01 -12.70 12.26
CA ASP A 111 7.10 -12.78 13.72
C ASP A 111 8.24 -13.74 14.11
N LEU A 112 9.43 -13.18 14.27
CA LEU A 112 10.64 -13.92 14.61
C LEU A 112 11.35 -13.19 15.76
N GLU A 113 11.60 -13.91 16.85
CA GLU A 113 12.42 -13.44 17.97
C GLU A 113 13.66 -14.34 18.07
N THR A 114 14.78 -13.83 17.56
CA THR A 114 16.09 -14.49 17.57
C THR A 114 17.19 -13.44 17.71
N ASP A 115 18.44 -13.87 17.85
CA ASP A 115 19.57 -12.93 17.81
C ASP A 115 19.86 -12.48 16.37
N PHE A 116 19.63 -11.19 16.11
CA PHE A 116 19.86 -10.55 14.81
C PHE A 116 21.25 -9.92 14.68
N SER A 117 22.10 -10.02 15.71
CA SER A 117 23.42 -9.37 15.76
C SER A 117 24.33 -9.75 14.59
N THR A 118 24.21 -10.98 14.09
CA THR A 118 25.00 -11.54 12.99
C THR A 118 24.41 -11.26 11.61
N PHE A 119 23.19 -10.70 11.52
CA PHE A 119 22.54 -10.42 10.25
C PHE A 119 23.25 -9.26 9.52
N ARG A 120 23.72 -9.53 8.30
CA ARG A 120 24.39 -8.55 7.44
C ARG A 120 23.38 -7.86 6.54
N ILE A 121 23.34 -6.54 6.59
CA ILE A 121 22.44 -5.71 5.79
C ILE A 121 23.11 -5.39 4.45
N PHE A 122 22.35 -5.49 3.36
CA PHE A 122 22.77 -4.98 2.06
C PHE A 122 22.65 -3.45 2.01
N ASP A 123 23.80 -2.77 1.92
CA ASP A 123 23.87 -1.30 1.79
C ASP A 123 23.66 -0.86 0.33
N CYS A 124 23.39 0.43 0.14
CA CYS A 124 23.26 0.99 -1.20
C CYS A 124 24.53 0.73 -2.04
N PRO A 125 24.43 0.15 -3.25
CA PRO A 125 25.59 -0.15 -4.08
C PRO A 125 26.25 1.11 -4.66
N ARG A 126 25.55 2.26 -4.66
CA ARG A 126 26.09 3.54 -5.16
C ARG A 126 26.87 4.32 -4.10
N CYS A 127 26.30 4.49 -2.91
CA CYS A 127 26.88 5.38 -1.89
C CYS A 127 27.10 4.70 -0.52
N ARG A 128 26.85 3.39 -0.40
CA ARG A 128 26.88 2.63 0.86
C ARG A 128 25.91 3.14 1.94
N GLY A 129 24.99 4.03 1.57
CA GLY A 129 23.95 4.54 2.44
C GLY A 129 22.85 3.53 2.74
N ILE A 130 21.98 3.88 3.70
CA ILE A 130 20.89 3.03 4.17
C ILE A 130 19.82 2.87 3.08
N LEU A 131 19.47 1.62 2.77
CA LEU A 131 18.29 1.27 1.99
C LEU A 131 17.08 1.12 2.93
N LYS A 132 15.95 1.73 2.57
CA LYS A 132 14.65 1.63 3.24
C LYS A 132 13.62 1.15 2.22
N PRO A 133 12.63 0.32 2.58
CA PRO A 133 11.46 0.12 1.73
C PRO A 133 10.87 1.46 1.32
N ASP A 134 10.38 1.57 0.09
CA ASP A 134 9.70 2.77 -0.37
C ASP A 134 8.25 2.85 0.16
N VAL A 135 8.12 2.71 1.48
CA VAL A 135 6.86 2.74 2.22
C VAL A 135 6.91 3.89 3.24
N VAL A 136 5.79 4.56 3.43
CA VAL A 136 5.58 5.56 4.49
C VAL A 136 5.32 4.81 5.79
N PHE A 137 6.23 4.90 6.76
CA PHE A 137 6.01 4.28 8.08
C PHE A 137 5.14 5.17 8.97
N TYR A 138 4.64 4.62 10.07
CA TYR A 138 4.00 5.42 11.11
C TYR A 138 4.96 6.51 11.61
N GLY A 139 4.46 7.75 11.65
CA GLY A 139 5.25 8.94 11.96
C GLY A 139 5.98 9.56 10.76
N ASP A 140 6.12 8.86 9.64
CA ASP A 140 6.65 9.44 8.40
C ASP A 140 5.61 10.36 7.74
N VAL A 141 6.10 11.31 6.96
CA VAL A 141 5.26 12.17 6.12
C VAL A 141 5.16 11.57 4.72
N VAL A 142 3.94 11.44 4.19
CA VAL A 142 3.71 11.03 2.80
C VAL A 142 4.46 11.98 1.86
N PRO A 143 5.28 11.53 0.89
CA PRO A 143 6.03 12.41 -0.02
C PRO A 143 5.17 13.47 -0.72
N ALA A 144 5.69 14.69 -0.88
CA ALA A 144 4.95 15.84 -1.40
C ALA A 144 4.34 15.56 -2.78
N GLU A 145 5.11 14.97 -3.68
CA GLU A 145 4.66 14.57 -5.02
C GLU A 145 3.38 13.71 -4.98
N ARG A 146 3.36 12.66 -4.15
CA ARG A 146 2.20 11.77 -3.99
C ARG A 146 0.99 12.50 -3.42
N ARG A 147 1.22 13.37 -2.43
CA ARG A 147 0.13 14.18 -1.84
C ARG A 147 -0.45 15.16 -2.85
N LEU A 148 0.40 15.85 -3.61
CA LEU A 148 -0.02 16.82 -4.62
C LEU A 148 -0.78 16.14 -5.75
N ALA A 149 -0.28 15.00 -6.26
CA ALA A 149 -0.98 14.21 -7.27
C ALA A 149 -2.38 13.79 -6.80
N ALA A 150 -2.51 13.31 -5.56
CA ALA A 150 -3.81 12.94 -5.00
C ALA A 150 -4.74 14.15 -4.77
N GLN A 151 -4.18 15.32 -4.45
CA GLN A 151 -4.95 16.56 -4.32
C GLN A 151 -5.46 17.05 -5.67
N VAL A 152 -4.64 17.01 -6.72
CA VAL A 152 -5.04 17.33 -8.10
C VAL A 152 -6.16 16.40 -8.55
N ALA A 153 -5.98 15.08 -8.37
CA ALA A 153 -7.02 14.12 -8.72
C ALA A 153 -8.35 14.38 -7.97
N LEU A 154 -8.29 14.70 -6.67
CA LEU A 154 -9.48 15.07 -5.92
C LEU A 154 -10.10 16.37 -6.46
N ALA A 155 -9.29 17.35 -6.86
CA ALA A 155 -9.78 18.61 -7.43
C ALA A 155 -10.62 18.38 -8.69
N GLU A 156 -10.21 17.44 -9.53
CA GLU A 156 -10.88 17.04 -10.78
C GLU A 156 -12.03 16.03 -10.58
N SER A 157 -12.19 15.48 -9.38
CA SER A 157 -13.22 14.47 -9.09
C SER A 157 -14.58 15.09 -8.78
N GLU A 158 -15.65 14.43 -9.24
CA GLU A 158 -17.04 14.81 -8.97
C GLU A 158 -17.65 14.06 -7.78
N ALA A 159 -17.05 12.94 -7.35
CA ALA A 159 -17.47 12.15 -6.20
C ALA A 159 -16.28 11.38 -5.62
N VAL A 160 -16.41 10.93 -4.37
CA VAL A 160 -15.40 10.09 -3.70
C VAL A 160 -16.05 8.83 -3.13
N LEU A 161 -15.47 7.67 -3.44
CA LEU A 161 -15.84 6.39 -2.83
C LEU A 161 -14.66 5.85 -2.01
N ALA A 162 -14.85 5.74 -0.69
CA ALA A 162 -13.92 5.04 0.20
C ALA A 162 -14.24 3.54 0.22
N VAL A 163 -13.29 2.69 -0.18
CA VAL A 163 -13.49 1.24 -0.28
C VAL A 163 -12.60 0.51 0.70
N GLY A 164 -13.17 -0.32 1.58
CA GLY A 164 -12.42 -1.26 2.41
C GLY A 164 -11.45 -0.61 3.41
N THR A 165 -11.72 0.60 3.87
CA THR A 165 -10.82 1.34 4.77
C THR A 165 -11.55 1.89 5.99
N SER A 166 -10.94 1.79 7.16
CA SER A 166 -11.45 2.43 8.39
C SER A 166 -11.23 3.94 8.41
N LEU A 167 -10.34 4.46 7.55
CA LEU A 167 -9.94 5.88 7.51
C LEU A 167 -9.48 6.43 8.87
N MET A 168 -9.05 5.58 9.81
CA MET A 168 -8.56 6.07 11.11
C MET A 168 -7.27 6.88 10.95
N VAL A 169 -6.42 6.47 10.00
CA VAL A 169 -5.20 7.18 9.64
C VAL A 169 -5.53 8.45 8.84
N PHE A 170 -5.01 9.58 9.31
CA PHE A 170 -5.33 10.90 8.77
C PHE A 170 -4.89 11.11 7.30
N SER A 171 -3.92 10.34 6.82
CA SER A 171 -3.41 10.44 5.44
C SER A 171 -4.48 10.07 4.40
N GLY A 172 -5.32 9.07 4.66
CA GLY A 172 -6.50 8.75 3.84
C GLY A 172 -7.71 9.62 4.19
N TYR A 173 -8.01 9.79 5.48
CA TYR A 173 -9.19 10.53 5.95
C TYR A 173 -9.28 11.97 5.43
N ARG A 174 -8.14 12.64 5.24
CA ARG A 174 -8.11 14.02 4.73
C ARG A 174 -8.84 14.19 3.40
N PHE A 175 -8.84 13.18 2.52
CA PHE A 175 -9.51 13.27 1.23
C PHE A 175 -11.03 13.27 1.41
N CYS A 176 -11.55 12.45 2.32
CA CYS A 176 -12.97 12.47 2.71
C CYS A 176 -13.36 13.82 3.33
N ARG A 177 -12.52 14.37 4.20
CA ARG A 177 -12.78 15.69 4.80
C ARG A 177 -12.83 16.79 3.75
N THR A 178 -11.85 16.84 2.85
CA THR A 178 -11.83 17.83 1.76
C THR A 178 -12.97 17.64 0.76
N ALA A 179 -13.37 16.39 0.45
CA ALA A 179 -14.53 16.14 -0.38
C ALA A 179 -15.82 16.68 0.25
N HIS A 180 -16.02 16.43 1.55
CA HIS A 180 -17.15 16.96 2.31
C HIS A 180 -17.16 18.49 2.39
N GLU A 181 -16.00 19.11 2.70
CA GLU A 181 -15.84 20.57 2.71
C GLU A 181 -16.17 21.22 1.35
N ARG A 182 -15.98 20.49 0.25
CA ARG A 182 -16.32 20.92 -1.12
C ARG A 182 -17.74 20.56 -1.55
N GLY A 183 -18.52 19.89 -0.69
CA GLY A 183 -19.87 19.43 -1.02
C GLY A 183 -19.92 18.32 -2.07
N LEU A 184 -18.81 17.58 -2.28
CA LEU A 184 -18.81 16.44 -3.20
C LEU A 184 -19.57 15.26 -2.58
N PRO A 185 -20.37 14.51 -3.37
CA PRO A 185 -20.87 13.20 -2.97
C PRO A 185 -19.75 12.31 -2.44
N LEU A 186 -19.89 11.90 -1.18
CA LEU A 186 -18.91 11.07 -0.49
C LEU A 186 -19.59 9.79 -0.02
N ALA A 187 -19.08 8.64 -0.45
CA ALA A 187 -19.61 7.34 -0.07
C ALA A 187 -18.55 6.43 0.55
N SER A 188 -18.99 5.47 1.34
CA SER A 188 -18.14 4.38 1.83
C SER A 188 -18.76 3.01 1.54
N LEU A 189 -17.92 2.07 1.10
CA LEU A 189 -18.22 0.65 1.01
C LEU A 189 -17.24 -0.13 1.91
N SER A 190 -17.70 -0.56 3.08
CA SER A 190 -16.91 -1.32 4.04
C SER A 190 -17.79 -2.03 5.07
N LEU A 191 -17.39 -3.19 5.58
CA LEU A 191 -18.11 -3.87 6.66
C LEU A 191 -18.00 -3.14 8.00
N GLY A 192 -16.87 -2.48 8.25
CA GLY A 192 -16.57 -1.82 9.52
C GLY A 192 -17.04 -0.37 9.61
N VAL A 193 -16.85 0.22 10.78
CA VAL A 193 -16.99 1.66 11.02
C VAL A 193 -15.83 2.40 10.35
N THR A 194 -16.11 3.53 9.73
CA THR A 194 -15.08 4.44 9.25
C THR A 194 -15.05 5.72 10.06
N ARG A 195 -13.88 6.35 10.18
CA ARG A 195 -13.74 7.68 10.79
C ARG A 195 -14.57 8.75 10.06
N ALA A 196 -14.92 8.51 8.80
CA ALA A 196 -15.68 9.44 7.97
C ALA A 196 -17.19 9.26 8.04
N ASP A 197 -17.73 8.34 8.85
CA ASP A 197 -19.16 8.01 8.88
C ASP A 197 -20.06 9.25 8.99
N ALA A 198 -19.70 10.24 9.81
CA ALA A 198 -20.46 11.49 9.98
C ALA A 198 -20.37 12.47 8.78
N LEU A 199 -19.46 12.23 7.84
CA LEU A 199 -19.23 13.08 6.65
C LEU A 199 -19.87 12.48 5.38
N LEU A 200 -20.27 11.20 5.42
CA LEU A 200 -20.73 10.45 4.26
C LEU A 200 -22.12 10.93 3.78
N SER A 201 -22.25 11.10 2.47
CA SER A 201 -23.54 11.18 1.79
C SER A 201 -24.21 9.80 1.71
N TYR A 202 -23.41 8.74 1.54
CA TYR A 202 -23.89 7.37 1.42
C TYR A 202 -22.99 6.37 2.17
N GLN A 203 -23.58 5.35 2.79
CA GLN A 203 -22.84 4.30 3.47
C GLN A 203 -23.42 2.93 3.11
N TRP A 204 -22.57 2.05 2.59
CA TRP A 204 -22.89 0.64 2.35
C TRP A 204 -22.04 -0.26 3.24
N ARG A 205 -22.71 -0.98 4.14
CA ARG A 205 -22.10 -2.00 5.00
C ARG A 205 -22.25 -3.38 4.36
N ALA A 206 -21.38 -3.70 3.43
CA ALA A 206 -21.45 -4.93 2.64
C ALA A 206 -20.07 -5.45 2.25
N PRO A 207 -19.95 -6.75 1.90
CA PRO A 207 -18.72 -7.31 1.35
C PRO A 207 -18.33 -6.62 0.03
N LEU A 208 -17.04 -6.30 -0.14
CA LEU A 208 -16.56 -5.51 -1.28
C LEU A 208 -16.79 -6.21 -2.62
N THR A 209 -16.35 -7.47 -2.73
CA THR A 209 -16.33 -8.21 -4.00
C THR A 209 -17.72 -8.34 -4.63
N PRO A 210 -18.75 -8.87 -3.94
CA PRO A 210 -20.07 -9.04 -4.54
C PRO A 210 -20.69 -7.71 -4.99
N VAL A 211 -20.53 -6.65 -4.19
CA VAL A 211 -21.09 -5.32 -4.51
C VAL A 211 -20.40 -4.71 -5.71
N LEU A 212 -19.07 -4.74 -5.77
CA LEU A 212 -18.33 -4.15 -6.88
C LEU A 212 -18.50 -4.94 -8.18
N GLU A 213 -18.59 -6.27 -8.10
CA GLU A 213 -18.88 -7.10 -9.28
C GLU A 213 -20.31 -6.88 -9.80
N GLU A 214 -21.29 -6.68 -8.90
CA GLU A 214 -22.64 -6.28 -9.31
C GLU A 214 -22.66 -4.88 -9.93
N ALA A 215 -21.94 -3.93 -9.36
CA ALA A 215 -21.84 -2.58 -9.93
C ALA A 215 -21.28 -2.60 -11.36
N VAL A 216 -20.25 -3.42 -11.62
CA VAL A 216 -19.74 -3.64 -12.99
C VAL A 216 -20.84 -4.18 -13.91
N ARG A 217 -21.62 -5.17 -13.46
CA ARG A 217 -22.72 -5.72 -14.27
C ARG A 217 -23.80 -4.69 -14.57
N CYS A 218 -24.25 -3.92 -13.58
CA CYS A 218 -25.32 -2.94 -13.78
C CYS A 218 -24.88 -1.78 -14.71
N LEU A 219 -23.65 -1.31 -14.56
CA LEU A 219 -23.13 -0.16 -15.31
C LEU A 219 -22.67 -0.54 -16.73
N GLN A 220 -22.45 -1.81 -17.03
CA GLN A 220 -22.18 -2.25 -18.40
C GLN A 220 -23.37 -2.05 -19.36
N PHE A 221 -24.57 -1.85 -18.83
CA PHE A 221 -25.81 -1.69 -19.61
C PHE A 221 -26.44 -0.29 -19.50
N SER A 222 -25.74 0.68 -18.90
CA SER A 222 -26.16 2.09 -18.78
C SER A 222 -25.42 2.97 -19.77
#